data_AF-A0A950FDZ3-F1
#
_entry.id   AF-A0A950FDZ3-F1
#
_cell.length_a   1.000
_cell.length_b   1.000
_cell.length_c   1.000
_cell.angle_alpha   90.00
_cell.angle_beta   90.00
_cell.angle_gamma   90.00
#
_symmetry.space_group_name_H-M   'P 1'
#
loop_
_entity.id
_entity.type
_entity.pdbx_description
1 polymer ?
#
loop_
_entity_poly.entity_id
_entity_poly.type
_entity_poly.pdbx_seq_one_letter_code
_entity_poly.pdbx_strand_id
1 'polypeptide(L)'
;MPYAKTTPLAPNPPAIRTPVRHFEVSADEAGQRLDNYLQRHLEGVPRSRLYRLIRKGEVRVNGRRSGPDTRLVQHDRIRIPPLQVLPRPDPGRPAEALCERMLAAVVYEDEKLIVLDKPAGVAVHGGSGVSFGVIEALRAARPGESL
;
A
#
# COMPACT_ATOMS: atom_id res chain seq x y z
N MET A 1 -30.47 32.58 -5.36
CA MET A 1 -29.77 31.28 -5.31
C MET A 1 -28.29 31.51 -5.58
N PRO A 2 -27.42 31.69 -4.56
CA PRO A 2 -26.00 31.94 -4.82
C PRO A 2 -25.24 30.61 -4.99
N TYR A 3 -24.46 30.52 -6.06
CA TYR A 3 -23.56 29.40 -6.34
C TYR A 3 -22.41 29.36 -5.31
N ALA A 4 -22.17 28.16 -4.77
CA ALA A 4 -21.09 27.89 -3.82
C ALA A 4 -19.72 28.13 -4.48
N LYS A 5 -18.86 28.90 -3.79
CA LYS A 5 -17.47 29.13 -4.17
C LYS A 5 -16.72 27.79 -4.13
N THR A 6 -16.24 27.32 -5.27
CA THR A 6 -15.27 26.22 -5.35
C THR A 6 -13.97 26.67 -4.68
N THR A 7 -13.69 26.11 -3.51
CA THR A 7 -12.38 26.20 -2.85
C THR A 7 -11.31 25.66 -3.81
N PRO A 8 -10.21 26.39 -4.08
CA PRO A 8 -9.14 25.87 -4.92
C PRO A 8 -8.51 24.64 -4.25
N LEU A 9 -8.48 23.53 -4.99
CA LEU A 9 -7.76 22.32 -4.60
C LEU A 9 -6.29 22.70 -4.38
N ALA A 10 -5.76 22.40 -3.19
CA ALA A 10 -4.35 22.63 -2.88
C ALA A 10 -3.45 21.99 -3.95
N PRO A 11 -2.30 22.61 -4.30
CA PRO A 11 -1.42 22.05 -5.31
C PRO A 11 -0.98 20.65 -4.88
N ASN A 12 -1.18 19.66 -5.77
CA ASN A 12 -0.68 18.31 -5.56
C ASN A 12 0.82 18.38 -5.21
N PRO A 13 1.29 17.67 -4.17
CA PRO A 13 2.70 17.66 -3.83
C PRO A 13 3.53 17.25 -5.06
N PRO A 14 4.70 17.87 -5.28
CA PRO A 14 5.48 17.63 -6.49
C PRO A 14 5.85 16.15 -6.57
N ALA A 15 5.53 15.53 -7.71
CA ALA A 15 5.84 14.12 -7.93
C ALA A 15 7.37 13.91 -7.89
N ILE A 16 7.83 13.06 -7.00
CA ILE A 16 9.26 12.73 -6.89
C ILE A 16 9.62 11.77 -8.02
N ARG A 17 10.53 12.18 -8.91
CA ARG A 17 11.09 11.30 -9.95
C ARG A 17 12.26 10.51 -9.38
N THR A 18 12.11 9.19 -9.27
CA THR A 18 13.23 8.31 -8.90
C THR A 18 14.19 8.15 -10.08
N PRO A 19 15.50 7.93 -9.83
CA PRO A 19 16.42 7.53 -10.90
C PRO A 19 16.08 6.13 -11.43
N VAL A 20 16.73 5.73 -12.53
CA VAL A 20 16.76 4.32 -12.97
C VAL A 20 17.33 3.48 -11.84
N ARG A 21 16.70 2.36 -11.53
CA ARG A 21 17.18 1.43 -10.50
C ARG A 21 17.52 0.08 -11.12
N HIS A 22 18.54 -0.55 -10.56
CA HIS A 22 18.97 -1.88 -10.89
C HIS A 22 18.91 -2.74 -9.64
N PHE A 23 18.24 -3.88 -9.74
CA PHE A 23 18.17 -4.88 -8.68
C PHE A 23 18.78 -6.17 -9.19
N GLU A 24 19.39 -6.93 -8.28
CA GLU A 24 19.84 -8.29 -8.52
C GLU A 24 19.01 -9.22 -7.66
N VAL A 25 18.46 -10.27 -8.26
CA VAL A 25 17.59 -11.23 -7.56
C VAL A 25 18.43 -12.11 -6.65
N SER A 26 18.08 -12.16 -5.37
CA SER A 26 18.74 -13.03 -4.38
C SER A 26 18.24 -14.48 -4.45
N ALA A 27 18.86 -15.38 -3.69
CA ALA A 27 18.48 -16.80 -3.66
C ALA A 27 17.07 -17.03 -3.10
N ASP A 28 16.66 -16.27 -2.08
CA ASP A 28 15.32 -16.30 -1.47
C ASP A 28 14.24 -15.67 -2.37
N GLU A 29 14.65 -14.89 -3.36
CA GLU A 29 13.77 -14.27 -4.33
C GLU A 29 13.61 -15.09 -5.62
N ALA A 30 14.49 -16.06 -5.84
CA ALA A 30 14.45 -16.95 -6.98
C ALA A 30 13.14 -17.73 -7.04
N GLY A 31 12.64 -17.96 -8.26
CA GLY A 31 11.38 -18.63 -8.53
C GLY A 31 10.14 -17.75 -8.38
N GLN A 32 10.25 -16.54 -7.82
CA GLN A 32 9.12 -15.59 -7.75
C GLN A 32 8.79 -15.04 -9.14
N ARG A 33 7.52 -14.68 -9.35
CA ARG A 33 7.07 -13.97 -10.57
C ARG A 33 7.55 -12.53 -10.53
N LEU A 34 7.91 -11.99 -11.70
CA LEU A 34 8.36 -10.60 -11.87
C LEU A 34 7.35 -9.59 -11.31
N ASP A 35 6.05 -9.77 -11.53
CA ASP A 35 5.04 -8.83 -11.04
C ASP A 35 4.96 -8.80 -9.50
N ASN A 36 5.02 -9.95 -8.85
CA ASN A 36 5.05 -10.07 -7.39
C ASN A 36 6.35 -9.48 -6.81
N TYR A 37 7.48 -9.79 -7.45
CA TYR A 37 8.78 -9.23 -7.09
C TYR A 37 8.75 -7.70 -7.11
N LEU A 38 8.28 -7.12 -8.22
CA LEU A 38 8.18 -5.67 -8.37
C LEU A 38 7.16 -5.06 -7.41
N GLN A 39 6.06 -5.75 -7.10
CA GLN A 39 5.06 -5.22 -6.17
C GLN A 39 5.62 -5.07 -4.75
N ARG A 40 6.52 -5.98 -4.34
CA ARG A 40 7.24 -5.89 -3.07
C ARG A 40 8.27 -4.75 -3.07
N HIS A 41 9.03 -4.59 -4.15
CA HIS A 41 10.11 -3.60 -4.24
C HIS A 41 9.64 -2.18 -4.60
N LEU A 42 8.45 -2.03 -5.18
CA LEU A 42 7.88 -0.78 -5.66
C LEU A 42 6.67 -0.38 -4.82
N GLU A 43 6.91 -0.16 -3.53
CA GLU A 43 5.87 0.32 -2.62
C GLU A 43 5.21 1.60 -3.15
N GLY A 44 3.89 1.67 -3.02
CA GLY A 44 3.09 2.81 -3.50
C GLY A 44 2.81 2.83 -5.00
N VAL A 45 3.39 1.93 -5.82
CA VAL A 45 3.05 1.83 -7.24
C VAL A 45 1.77 1.01 -7.43
N PRO A 46 0.70 1.57 -8.02
CA PRO A 46 -0.52 0.80 -8.28
C PRO A 46 -0.28 -0.38 -9.22
N ARG A 47 -0.97 -1.50 -8.98
CA ARG A 47 -0.83 -2.74 -9.78
C ARG A 47 -1.06 -2.48 -11.27
N SER A 48 -2.08 -1.69 -11.63
CA SER A 48 -2.35 -1.31 -13.02
C SER A 48 -1.18 -0.59 -13.70
N ARG A 49 -0.48 0.29 -12.96
CA ARG A 49 0.70 0.99 -13.44
C ARG A 49 1.89 0.05 -13.59
N LEU A 50 2.11 -0.85 -12.63
CA LEU A 50 3.15 -1.88 -12.68
C LEU A 50 3.01 -2.74 -13.94
N TYR A 51 1.81 -3.26 -14.19
CA TYR A 51 1.51 -4.02 -15.41
C TYR A 51 1.67 -3.19 -16.69
N ARG A 52 1.41 -1.88 -16.65
CA ARG A 52 1.66 -0.99 -17.80
C ARG A 52 3.17 -0.86 -18.09
N LEU A 53 4.00 -0.69 -17.06
CA LEU A 53 5.46 -0.59 -17.22
C LEU A 53 6.06 -1.87 -17.81
N ILE A 54 5.63 -3.04 -17.32
CA ILE A 54 6.05 -4.34 -17.86
C ILE A 54 5.59 -4.49 -19.31
N ARG A 55 4.30 -4.25 -19.59
CA ARG A 55 3.75 -4.39 -20.94
C ARG A 55 4.39 -3.44 -21.94
N LYS A 56 4.76 -2.22 -21.56
CA LYS A 56 5.51 -1.29 -22.42
C LYS A 56 6.99 -1.66 -22.58
N GLY A 57 7.48 -2.65 -21.83
CA GLY A 57 8.88 -3.06 -21.85
C GLY A 57 9.82 -2.04 -21.23
N GLU A 58 9.31 -1.20 -20.32
CA GLU A 58 10.13 -0.23 -19.59
C GLU A 58 10.93 -0.93 -18.47
N VAL A 59 10.36 -2.00 -17.89
CA VAL A 59 11.07 -2.95 -17.03
C VAL A 59 11.79 -3.99 -17.90
N ARG A 60 13.06 -4.27 -17.58
CA ARG A 60 13.88 -5.27 -18.27
C ARG A 60 14.47 -6.26 -17.29
N VAL A 61 14.53 -7.53 -17.68
CA VAL A 61 15.29 -8.59 -16.98
C VAL A 61 16.45 -8.97 -17.89
N ASN A 62 17.68 -8.84 -17.40
CA ASN A 62 18.91 -9.07 -18.18
C ASN A 62 18.90 -8.33 -19.54
N GLY A 63 18.40 -7.08 -19.55
CA GLY A 63 18.28 -6.26 -20.76
C GLY A 63 17.10 -6.58 -21.68
N ARG A 64 16.40 -7.70 -21.47
CA ARG A 64 15.30 -8.17 -22.32
C ARG A 64 13.93 -7.77 -21.78
N ARG A 65 12.97 -7.55 -22.68
CA ARG A 65 11.55 -7.36 -22.31
C ARG A 65 11.02 -8.68 -21.74
N SER A 66 10.32 -8.61 -20.61
CA SER A 66 9.80 -9.78 -19.89
C SER A 66 8.32 -9.61 -19.58
N GLY A 67 7.61 -10.72 -19.43
CA GLY A 67 6.20 -10.75 -19.05
C GLY A 67 6.01 -10.62 -17.54
N PRO A 68 4.81 -10.28 -17.06
CA PRO A 68 4.52 -10.20 -15.63
C PRO A 68 4.63 -11.54 -14.91
N ASP A 69 4.36 -12.64 -15.62
CA ASP A 69 4.41 -14.03 -15.17
C ASP A 69 5.81 -14.66 -15.28
N THR A 70 6.80 -13.94 -15.84
CA THR A 70 8.18 -14.40 -15.91
C THR A 70 8.70 -14.76 -14.52
N ARG A 71 9.17 -15.99 -14.35
CA ARG A 71 9.83 -16.44 -13.12
C ARG A 71 11.27 -16.00 -13.12
N LEU A 72 11.68 -15.39 -12.02
CA LEU A 72 13.02 -14.88 -11.82
C LEU A 72 13.97 -15.99 -11.38
N VAL A 73 15.22 -15.87 -11.78
CA VAL A 73 16.32 -16.74 -11.35
C VAL A 73 17.28 -15.91 -10.50
N GLN A 74 17.95 -16.57 -9.55
CA GLN A 74 19.02 -15.95 -8.78
C GLN A 74 20.04 -15.27 -9.72
N HIS A 75 20.52 -14.09 -9.35
CA HIS A 75 21.41 -13.23 -10.13
C HIS A 75 20.80 -12.56 -11.37
N ASP A 76 19.49 -12.72 -11.62
CA ASP A 76 18.81 -11.92 -12.64
C ASP A 76 18.92 -10.43 -12.33
N ARG A 77 19.30 -9.64 -13.33
CA ARG A 77 19.42 -8.18 -13.23
C ARG A 77 18.15 -7.50 -13.73
N ILE A 78 17.43 -6.86 -12.83
CA ILE A 78 16.16 -6.18 -13.10
C ILE A 78 16.41 -4.68 -13.19
N ARG A 79 16.15 -4.11 -14.37
CA ARG A 79 16.18 -2.66 -14.59
C ARG A 79 14.77 -2.09 -14.49
N ILE A 80 14.59 -1.11 -13.61
CA ILE A 80 13.33 -0.40 -13.39
C ILE A 80 13.48 1.04 -13.89
N PRO A 81 12.55 1.55 -14.70
CA PRO A 81 12.61 2.92 -15.22
C PRO A 81 12.43 3.95 -14.10
N PRO A 82 12.72 5.25 -14.35
CA PRO A 82 12.36 6.33 -13.46
C PRO A 82 10.85 6.32 -13.16
N LEU A 83 10.49 6.34 -11.88
CA LEU A 83 9.09 6.35 -11.45
C LEU A 83 8.77 7.72 -10.85
N GLN A 84 7.66 8.31 -11.28
CA GLN A 84 7.01 9.36 -10.51
C GLN A 84 6.18 8.70 -9.43
N VAL A 85 6.66 8.68 -8.20
CA VAL A 85 5.87 8.18 -7.08
C VAL A 85 5.11 9.37 -6.51
N LEU A 86 3.79 9.27 -6.45
CA LEU A 86 3.01 10.19 -5.64
C LEU A 86 3.19 9.74 -4.19
N PRO A 87 3.52 10.64 -3.25
CA PRO A 87 3.46 10.31 -1.84
C PRO A 87 2.08 9.71 -1.57
N ARG A 88 2.01 8.57 -0.87
CA ARG A 88 0.71 8.15 -0.34
C ARG A 88 0.26 9.27 0.59
N PRO A 89 -0.97 9.81 0.41
CA PRO A 89 -1.51 10.71 1.41
C PRO A 89 -1.50 9.96 2.73
N ASP A 90 -0.93 10.59 3.75
CA ASP A 90 -1.04 10.10 5.11
C ASP A 90 -2.54 10.09 5.44
N PRO A 91 -3.15 8.92 5.67
CA PRO A 91 -4.57 8.88 6.03
C PRO A 91 -4.84 9.64 7.33
N GLY A 92 -3.81 9.92 8.13
CA GLY A 92 -3.88 10.53 9.44
C GLY A 92 -4.17 9.50 10.53
N ARG A 93 -4.74 9.95 11.64
CA ARG A 93 -5.20 9.08 12.73
C ARG A 93 -6.73 8.85 12.61
N PRO A 94 -7.25 7.67 12.97
CA PRO A 94 -8.68 7.47 13.16
C PRO A 94 -9.27 8.53 14.10
N ALA A 95 -10.54 8.89 13.88
CA ALA A 95 -11.25 9.79 14.78
C ALA A 95 -11.40 9.18 16.17
N GLU A 96 -11.28 10.00 17.23
CA GLU A 96 -11.34 9.52 18.62
C GLU A 96 -12.63 8.77 18.93
N ALA A 97 -13.76 9.25 18.42
CA ALA A 97 -15.05 8.58 18.56
C ALA A 97 -15.08 7.16 17.93
N LEU A 98 -14.31 6.92 16.86
CA LEU A 98 -14.18 5.58 16.30
C LEU A 98 -13.33 4.69 17.21
N CYS A 99 -12.23 5.23 17.75
CA CYS A 99 -11.38 4.53 18.72
C CYS A 99 -12.18 4.11 19.97
N GLU A 100 -12.88 5.06 20.59
CA GLU A 100 -13.74 4.82 21.76
C GLU A 100 -14.81 3.76 21.47
N ARG A 101 -15.47 3.86 20.31
CA ARG A 101 -16.49 2.89 19.90
C ARG A 101 -15.91 1.48 19.69
N MET A 102 -14.69 1.35 19.18
CA MET A 102 -14.05 0.04 19.00
C MET A 102 -13.58 -0.56 20.33
N LEU A 103 -13.08 0.27 21.26
CA LEU A 103 -12.75 -0.18 22.60
C LEU A 103 -14.00 -0.68 23.35
N ALA A 104 -15.11 0.05 23.27
CA ALA A 104 -16.38 -0.33 23.89
C ALA A 104 -17.03 -1.57 23.25
N ALA A 105 -16.62 -1.94 22.03
CA ALA A 105 -17.10 -3.12 21.33
C ALA A 105 -16.33 -4.40 21.68
N VAL A 106 -15.25 -4.33 22.47
CA VAL A 106 -14.52 -5.52 22.94
C VAL A 106 -15.39 -6.27 23.93
N VAL A 107 -15.72 -7.53 23.60
CA VAL A 107 -16.56 -8.40 24.44
C VAL A 107 -15.74 -9.42 25.23
N TYR A 108 -14.51 -9.69 24.80
CA TYR A 108 -13.57 -10.54 25.50
C TYR A 108 -12.13 -10.17 25.13
N GLU A 109 -11.23 -10.27 26.09
CA GLU A 109 -9.81 -10.04 25.90
C GLU A 109 -8.96 -10.88 26.88
N ASP A 110 -7.90 -11.49 26.35
CA ASP A 110 -6.83 -12.12 27.11
C ASP A 110 -5.45 -11.77 26.51
N GLU A 111 -4.37 -12.36 27.04
CA GLU A 111 -2.98 -12.10 26.60
C GLU A 111 -2.70 -12.38 25.11
N LYS A 112 -3.56 -13.14 24.42
CA LYS A 112 -3.35 -13.61 23.04
C LYS A 112 -4.55 -13.37 22.11
N LEU A 113 -5.71 -13.04 22.65
CA LEU A 113 -6.96 -12.95 21.90
C LEU A 113 -7.79 -11.75 22.32
N ILE A 114 -8.26 -11.00 21.33
CA ILE A 114 -9.31 -10.00 21.48
C ILE A 114 -10.51 -10.44 20.64
N VAL A 115 -11.69 -10.47 21.26
CA VAL A 115 -12.98 -10.68 20.58
C VAL A 115 -13.79 -9.39 20.71
N LEU A 116 -14.30 -8.92 19.58
CA LEU A 116 -15.09 -7.70 19.53
C LEU A 116 -16.43 -7.93 18.79
N ASP A 117 -17.50 -7.35 19.31
CA ASP A 117 -18.79 -7.28 18.62
C ASP A 117 -18.76 -6.12 17.62
N LYS A 118 -18.25 -6.41 16.42
CA LYS A 118 -17.97 -5.39 15.41
C LYS A 118 -19.25 -4.66 14.99
N PRO A 119 -19.38 -3.35 15.23
CA PRO A 119 -20.58 -2.64 14.86
C PRO A 119 -20.86 -2.67 13.36
N ALA A 120 -22.14 -2.70 12.99
CA ALA A 120 -22.57 -2.58 11.61
C ALA A 120 -22.08 -1.27 10.98
N GLY A 121 -21.69 -1.33 9.71
CA GLY A 121 -21.16 -0.18 8.96
C GLY A 121 -19.69 0.17 9.22
N VAL A 122 -18.99 -0.56 10.11
CA VAL A 122 -17.55 -0.38 10.33
C VAL A 122 -16.76 -1.42 9.54
N ALA A 123 -15.80 -0.96 8.73
CA ALA A 123 -14.87 -1.81 7.99
C ALA A 123 -13.88 -2.53 8.93
N VAL A 124 -13.38 -3.71 8.55
CA VAL A 124 -12.38 -4.44 9.36
C VAL A 124 -11.02 -3.74 9.31
N HIS A 125 -10.57 -3.39 8.11
CA HIS A 125 -9.33 -2.67 7.84
C HIS A 125 -9.56 -1.56 6.81
N GLY A 126 -8.61 -0.63 6.70
CA GLY A 126 -8.58 0.40 5.67
C GLY A 126 -8.48 -0.21 4.27
N GLY A 127 -9.09 0.42 3.27
CA GLY A 127 -9.19 -0.09 1.91
C GLY A 127 -9.60 0.97 0.89
N SER A 128 -10.10 0.53 -0.26
CA SER A 128 -10.55 1.42 -1.33
C SER A 128 -11.78 2.22 -0.89
N GLY A 129 -11.55 3.46 -0.43
CA GLY A 129 -12.61 4.41 -0.05
C GLY A 129 -12.84 4.58 1.45
N VAL A 130 -12.14 3.82 2.30
CA VAL A 130 -12.22 3.94 3.76
C VAL A 130 -10.81 3.90 4.33
N SER A 131 -10.41 4.96 5.03
CA SER A 131 -9.06 5.07 5.58
C SER A 131 -8.87 4.24 6.86
N PHE A 132 -9.93 4.06 7.64
CA PHE A 132 -9.84 3.45 8.97
C PHE A 132 -10.98 2.46 9.22
N GLY A 133 -10.62 1.25 9.64
CA GLY A 133 -11.52 0.22 10.16
C GLY A 133 -11.23 -0.09 11.63
N VAL A 134 -11.67 -1.27 12.06
CA VAL A 134 -11.48 -1.79 13.42
C VAL A 134 -9.99 -1.85 13.78
N ILE A 135 -9.16 -2.40 12.90
CA ILE A 135 -7.75 -2.66 13.18
C ILE A 135 -6.99 -1.34 13.38
N GLU A 136 -7.19 -0.37 12.48
CA GLU A 136 -6.52 0.93 12.59
C GLU A 136 -6.98 1.69 13.84
N ALA A 137 -8.27 1.63 14.18
CA ALA A 137 -8.82 2.27 15.37
C ALA A 137 -8.27 1.66 16.67
N LEU A 138 -8.22 0.32 16.80
CA LEU A 138 -7.67 -0.34 17.99
C LEU A 138 -6.17 -0.04 18.17
N ARG A 139 -5.38 -0.11 17.09
CA ARG A 139 -3.96 0.26 17.12
C ARG A 139 -3.73 1.72 17.50
N ALA A 140 -4.59 2.61 17.01
CA ALA A 140 -4.53 4.02 17.36
C ALA A 140 -4.96 4.29 18.80
N ALA A 141 -5.91 3.52 19.34
CA ALA A 141 -6.40 3.63 20.71
C ALA A 141 -5.41 3.07 21.74
N ARG A 142 -4.58 2.09 21.34
CA ARG A 142 -3.60 1.40 22.21
C ARG A 142 -2.17 1.50 21.65
N PRO A 143 -1.59 2.69 21.62
CA PRO A 143 -0.24 2.87 21.10
C PRO A 143 0.78 2.15 21.99
N GLY A 144 1.49 1.18 21.43
CA GLY A 144 2.56 0.43 22.13
C GLY A 144 2.22 -1.03 22.44
N GLU A 145 0.98 -1.46 22.23
CA GLU A 145 0.60 -2.87 22.30
C GLU A 145 0.80 -3.55 20.94
N SER A 146 1.31 -4.79 20.96
CA SER A 146 1.41 -5.61 19.75
C SER A 146 0.06 -6.27 19.47
N LEU A 147 -0.75 -5.62 18.63
CA LEU A 147 -2.08 -6.07 18.16
C LEU A 147 -2.06 -6.61 16.72
#